data_AF-A0A914XQS4-F1
#
_entry.id   AF-A0A914XQS4-F1
#
_cell.length_a   1.000
_cell.length_b   1.000
_cell.length_c   1.000
_cell.angle_alpha   90.00
_cell.angle_beta   90.00
_cell.angle_gamma   90.00
#
_symmetry.space_group_name_H-M   'P 1'
#
loop_
_entity.id
_entity.type
_entity.pdbx_description
1 polymer ?
#
loop_
_entity_poly.entity_id
_entity_poly.type
_entity_poly.pdbx_seq_one_letter_code
_entity_poly.pdbx_strand_id
1 'polypeptide(L)'
;MQRLDKLTQELQEDEVSYSLDELGELHGKLMTADLRNKAKKYEAQMTEEQRQSEAEIRQQQLESIFALMQQQQDKFGSPNEGDIVEQMKLYAL
;
A
#
# COMPACT_ATOMS: atom_id res chain seq x y z
N MET A 1 19.07 -53.15 -6.85
CA MET A 1 18.67 -52.26 -7.96
C MET A 1 17.24 -51.74 -7.78
N GLN A 2 16.22 -52.60 -7.57
CA GLN A 2 14.80 -52.18 -7.48
C GLN A 2 14.41 -51.20 -6.34
N ARG A 3 15.26 -50.99 -5.33
CA ARG A 3 14.96 -50.09 -4.19
C ARG A 3 15.39 -48.64 -4.43
N LEU A 4 16.30 -48.40 -5.37
CA LEU A 4 16.74 -47.07 -5.77
C LEU A 4 15.78 -46.46 -6.79
N ASP A 5 15.24 -47.28 -7.72
CA ASP A 5 14.23 -46.85 -8.70
C ASP A 5 12.92 -46.40 -8.05
N LYS A 6 12.61 -46.91 -6.84
CA LYS A 6 11.42 -46.52 -6.08
C LYS A 6 11.59 -45.18 -5.36
N LEU A 7 12.83 -44.81 -4.99
CA LEU A 7 13.13 -43.51 -4.36
C LEU A 7 13.17 -42.38 -5.39
N THR A 8 13.61 -42.65 -6.62
CA THR A 8 13.54 -41.69 -7.73
C THR A 8 12.11 -41.42 -8.20
N GLN A 9 11.16 -42.31 -7.90
CA GLN A 9 9.74 -42.13 -8.23
C GLN A 9 8.97 -41.29 -7.19
N GLU A 10 9.44 -41.22 -5.94
CA GLU A 10 8.82 -40.41 -4.87
C GLU A 10 9.33 -38.96 -4.83
N LEU A 11 10.36 -38.62 -5.62
CA LEU A 11 10.82 -37.25 -5.85
C LEU A 11 10.21 -36.65 -7.12
N GLN A 12 8.97 -37.01 -7.45
CA GLN A 12 8.14 -36.12 -8.27
C GLN A 12 7.87 -34.88 -7.42
N GLU A 13 8.85 -33.97 -7.46
CA GLU A 13 8.65 -32.56 -7.17
C GLU A 13 7.40 -32.16 -7.97
N ASP A 14 6.30 -31.88 -7.27
CA ASP A 14 5.18 -31.16 -7.86
C ASP A 14 5.79 -29.86 -8.38
N GLU A 15 6.10 -29.84 -9.68
CA GLU A 15 6.66 -28.70 -10.35
C GLU A 15 5.53 -27.66 -10.39
N VAL A 16 5.47 -26.82 -9.36
CA VAL A 16 4.47 -25.77 -9.26
C VAL A 16 4.79 -24.73 -10.33
N SER A 17 4.23 -24.95 -11.50
CA SER A 17 4.25 -24.03 -12.63
C SER A 17 3.34 -22.85 -12.29
N TYR A 18 3.92 -21.80 -11.72
CA TYR A 18 3.25 -20.51 -11.59
C TYR A 18 3.19 -19.86 -12.97
N SER A 19 2.02 -19.36 -13.35
CA SER A 19 1.91 -18.50 -14.53
C SER A 19 2.69 -17.20 -14.31
N LEU A 20 3.16 -16.59 -15.40
CA LEU A 20 3.86 -15.30 -15.34
C LEU A 20 3.00 -14.21 -14.69
N ASP A 21 1.68 -14.29 -14.90
CA ASP A 21 0.68 -13.37 -14.35
C ASP A 21 0.54 -13.54 -12.83
N GLU A 22 0.47 -14.78 -12.32
CA GLU A 22 0.43 -15.05 -10.88
C GLU A 22 1.71 -14.60 -10.17
N LEU A 23 2.87 -14.76 -10.81
CA LEU A 23 4.15 -14.27 -10.29
C LEU A 23 4.18 -12.74 -10.24
N GLY A 24 3.65 -12.07 -11.27
CA GLY A 24 3.51 -10.61 -11.32
C GLY A 24 2.60 -10.08 -10.21
N GLU A 25 1.45 -10.71 -9.99
CA GLU A 25 0.55 -10.37 -8.89
C GLU A 25 1.19 -10.55 -7.52
N LEU A 26 1.87 -11.69 -7.32
CA LEU A 26 2.55 -11.99 -6.06
C LEU A 26 3.63 -10.95 -5.75
N HIS A 27 4.40 -10.55 -6.76
CA HIS A 27 5.41 -9.51 -6.65
C HIS A 27 4.80 -8.16 -6.26
N GLY A 28 3.70 -7.76 -6.91
CA GLY A 28 2.98 -6.52 -6.55
C GLY A 28 2.45 -6.53 -5.11
N LYS A 29 1.86 -7.66 -4.68
CA LYS A 29 1.39 -7.86 -3.30
C LYS A 29 2.55 -7.81 -2.30
N LEU A 30 3.68 -8.43 -2.61
CA LEU A 30 4.88 -8.43 -1.76
C LEU A 30 5.47 -7.02 -1.63
N MET A 31 5.59 -6.26 -2.73
CA MET A 31 6.07 -4.88 -2.69
C MET A 31 5.18 -3.99 -1.82
N THR A 32 3.85 -4.14 -1.97
CA THR A 32 2.89 -3.39 -1.16
C THR A 32 3.00 -3.76 0.32
N ALA A 33 3.17 -5.05 0.62
CA ALA A 33 3.35 -5.52 1.99
C ALA A 33 4.66 -5.00 2.62
N ASP A 34 5.76 -4.99 1.87
CA ASP A 34 7.04 -4.44 2.34
C ASP A 34 6.95 -2.93 2.59
N LEU A 35 6.28 -2.19 1.69
CA LEU A 35 6.04 -0.76 1.84
C LEU A 35 5.25 -0.47 3.12
N ARG A 36 4.15 -1.20 3.36
CA ARG A 36 3.34 -1.07 4.59
C ARG A 36 4.14 -1.39 5.85
N ASN A 37 4.97 -2.44 5.81
CA ASN A 37 5.83 -2.78 6.94
C ASN A 37 6.87 -1.71 7.24
N LYS A 38 7.45 -1.08 6.20
CA LYS A 38 8.36 0.06 6.35
C LYS A 38 7.63 1.29 6.92
N ALA A 39 6.45 1.62 6.40
CA ALA A 39 5.63 2.72 6.90
C ALA A 39 5.33 2.56 8.41
N LYS A 40 4.87 1.39 8.83
CA LYS A 40 4.63 1.08 10.25
C LYS A 40 5.88 1.20 11.12
N LYS A 41 7.04 0.79 10.60
CA LYS A 41 8.32 0.94 11.31
C LYS A 41 8.71 2.41 11.48
N TYR A 42 8.51 3.23 10.45
CA TYR A 42 8.76 4.67 10.55
C TYR A 42 7.82 5.33 11.54
N GLU A 43 6.53 5.00 11.50
CA GLU A 43 5.55 5.52 12.45
C GLU A 43 5.89 5.17 13.91
N ALA A 44 6.34 3.93 14.16
CA ALA A 44 6.78 3.49 15.47
C ALA A 44 8.09 4.15 15.94
N GLN A 45 8.90 4.68 15.03
CA GLN A 45 10.17 5.36 15.33
C GLN A 45 10.05 6.88 15.39
N MET A 46 8.89 7.45 15.03
CA MET A 46 8.69 8.90 15.07
C MET A 46 8.66 9.43 16.51
N THR A 47 9.37 10.54 16.73
CA THR A 47 9.26 11.32 17.96
C THR A 47 7.94 12.07 18.01
N GLU A 48 7.55 12.52 19.20
CA GLU A 48 6.33 13.31 19.37
C GLU A 48 6.36 14.62 18.57
N GLU A 49 7.51 15.29 18.51
CA GLU A 49 7.70 16.51 17.71
C GLU A 49 7.50 16.24 16.21
N GLN A 50 8.04 15.13 15.70
CA GLN A 50 7.87 14.73 14.30
C GLN A 50 6.41 14.43 13.97
N ARG A 51 5.70 13.74 14.88
CA ARG A 51 4.27 13.44 14.73
C ARG A 51 3.42 14.71 14.67
N GLN A 52 3.71 15.70 15.49
CA GLN A 52 3.02 16.99 15.49
C GLN A 52 3.29 17.76 14.19
N SER A 53 4.55 17.81 13.75
CA SER A 53 4.91 18.44 12.48
C SER A 53 4.21 17.79 11.28
N GLU A 54 4.13 16.46 11.23
CA GLU A 54 3.38 15.76 10.18
C GLU A 54 1.88 16.06 10.22
N ALA A 55 1.28 16.17 11.42
CA ALA A 55 -0.12 16.53 11.58
C ALA A 55 -0.41 17.95 11.06
N GLU A 56 0.47 18.91 11.35
CA GLU A 56 0.38 20.29 10.85
C GLU A 56 0.51 20.34 9.33
N ILE A 57 1.49 19.63 8.76
CA ILE A 57 1.67 19.56 7.30
C ILE A 57 0.44 18.94 6.64
N ARG A 58 -0.12 17.87 7.23
CA ARG A 58 -1.34 17.22 6.73
C ARG A 58 -2.52 18.19 6.73
N GLN A 59 -2.67 18.99 7.78
CA GLN A 59 -3.71 20.02 7.87
C GLN A 59 -3.53 21.09 6.77
N GLN A 60 -2.30 21.58 6.57
CA GLN A 60 -2.00 22.56 5.52
C GLN A 60 -2.29 22.01 4.11
N GLN A 61 -1.98 20.72 3.88
CA GLN A 61 -2.31 20.05 2.63
C GLN A 61 -3.83 19.97 2.41
N LEU A 62 -4.59 19.60 3.45
CA LEU A 62 -6.05 19.54 3.38
C LEU A 62 -6.65 20.90 3.04
N GLU A 63 -6.19 21.96 3.70
CA GLU A 63 -6.61 23.34 3.42
C GLU A 63 -6.30 23.75 1.97
N SER A 64 -5.12 23.39 1.48
CA SER A 64 -4.69 23.67 0.10
C SER A 64 -5.57 22.93 -0.92
N ILE A 65 -5.88 21.65 -0.67
CA ILE A 65 -6.79 20.86 -1.52
C ILE A 65 -8.18 21.48 -1.53
N PHE A 66 -8.70 21.84 -0.35
CA PHE A 66 -10.03 22.43 -0.23
C PHE A 66 -10.14 23.77 -0.96
N ALA A 67 -9.13 24.64 -0.81
CA ALA A 67 -9.05 25.90 -1.52
C ALA A 67 -9.02 25.70 -3.04
N LEU A 68 -8.24 24.72 -3.53
CA LEU A 68 -8.17 24.40 -4.95
C LEU A 68 -9.50 23.88 -5.50
N MET A 69 -10.19 23.02 -4.74
CA MET A 69 -11.51 22.50 -5.12
C MET A 69 -12.56 23.61 -5.15
N GLN A 70 -12.52 24.56 -4.21
CA GLN A 70 -13.40 25.73 -4.24
C GLN A 70 -13.13 26.63 -5.45
N GLN A 71 -11.86 26.88 -5.79
CA GLN A 71 -11.53 27.64 -7.01
C GLN A 71 -12.01 26.97 -8.29
N GLN A 72 -12.14 25.64 -8.27
CA GLN A 72 -12.59 24.83 -9.40
C GLN A 72 -13.99 24.22 -9.16
N GLN A 73 -14.85 24.93 -8.41
CA GLN A 73 -16.19 24.47 -8.06
C GLN A 73 -17.02 24.08 -9.30
N ASP A 74 -16.82 24.76 -10.43
CA ASP A 74 -17.49 24.43 -11.70
C ASP A 74 -17.15 23.02 -12.23
N LYS A 75 -15.97 22.48 -11.88
CA LYS A 75 -15.51 21.15 -12.29
C LYS A 75 -15.83 20.06 -11.27
N PHE A 76 -15.73 20.39 -9.99
CA PHE A 76 -15.80 19.41 -8.90
C PHE A 76 -17.09 19.49 -8.07
N GLY A 77 -17.96 20.48 -8.34
CA GLY A 77 -19.10 20.78 -7.48
C GLY A 77 -18.68 21.47 -6.17
N SER A 78 -19.63 21.70 -5.27
CA SER A 78 -19.35 22.26 -3.95
C SER A 78 -18.58 21.26 -3.08
N PRO A 79 -17.30 21.52 -2.73
CA PRO A 79 -16.53 20.59 -1.92
C PRO A 79 -17.04 20.54 -0.48
N ASN A 80 -17.15 19.34 0.09
CA ASN A 80 -17.36 19.10 1.51
C ASN A 80 -16.04 18.63 2.15
N GLU A 81 -15.63 19.26 3.25
CA GLU A 81 -14.41 18.92 3.97
C GLU A 81 -14.39 17.45 4.41
N GLY A 82 -15.53 16.93 4.88
CA GLY A 82 -15.65 15.54 5.34
C GLY A 82 -15.34 14.52 4.25
N ASP A 83 -15.82 14.77 3.03
CA ASP A 83 -15.63 13.89 1.89
C ASP A 83 -14.15 13.87 1.46
N ILE A 84 -13.48 15.02 1.51
CA ILE A 84 -12.06 15.15 1.17
C ILE A 84 -11.20 14.41 2.19
N VAL A 85 -11.51 14.54 3.49
CA VAL A 85 -10.83 13.81 4.56
C VAL A 85 -11.00 12.30 4.36
N GLU A 86 -12.17 11.83 3.97
CA GLU A 86 -12.42 10.42 3.68
C GLU A 86 -11.61 9.93 2.47
N GLN A 87 -11.53 10.73 1.40
CA GLN A 87 -10.66 10.42 0.26
C GLN A 87 -9.19 10.35 0.66
N MET A 88 -8.69 11.26 1.49
CA MET A 88 -7.31 11.23 1.96
C MET A 88 -6.99 9.97 2.79
N LYS A 89 -7.95 9.46 3.57
CA LYS A 89 -7.79 8.21 4.33
C LYS A 89 -7.60 7.00 3.42
N LEU A 90 -8.18 6.99 2.22
CA LEU A 90 -8.01 5.89 1.26
C LEU A 90 -6.59 5.81 0.70
N TYR A 91 -5.85 6.92 0.74
CA TYR A 91 -4.46 7.01 0.28
C TYR A 91 -3.44 6.99 1.41
N ALA A 92 -3.88 6.95 2.68
CA ALA A 92 -3.00 6.72 3.82
C ALA A 92 -2.53 5.26 3.80
N LEU A 93 -1.24 5.05 3.50
CA LEU A 93 -0.59 3.74 3.38
C LEU A 93 -0.34 3.04 4.72
#